data_AF-A0A7Y8LYJ6-F1
#
_entry.id   AF-A0A7Y8LYJ6-F1
#
_cell.length_a   1.000
_cell.length_b   1.000
_cell.length_c   1.000
_cell.angle_alpha   90.00
_cell.angle_beta   90.00
_cell.angle_gamma   90.00
#
_symmetry.space_group_name_H-M   'P 1'
#
loop_
_entity.id
_entity.type
_entity.pdbx_description
1 polymer ?
#
loop_
_entity_poly.entity_id
_entity_poly.type
_entity_poly.pdbx_seq_one_letter_code
_entity_poly.pdbx_strand_id
1 'polypeptide(L)'
;MGRGTFVKGFVYFLCISFLLLTNGFHQVIAEAKDVDRPVGEMFSKGEVKVEVKENIWKKVEPSHFPIFKGGKVKTEKGEAIIKLTNGTHLELKQHTLLSFDQDSHLDLFNGQIHFRVKPDAEINFRVGNLSIVHSKPLQASKGAPTAPLMVEETIGSIFIHANGAVTVKSLQGPLTILDQSRVVVAALSSKDSVTVPSTTVKSAPKVMVAQAGGTGSGKSGDDSDTTIYWVIGGVLAAGAAGVGIWALAKGGGGGDGGLFFCRP
;
A
#
# COMPACT_ATOMS: atom_id res chain seq x y z
N MET A 1 14.80 42.69 -44.84
CA MET A 1 14.41 41.73 -43.78
C MET A 1 12.97 41.32 -44.05
N GLY A 2 12.75 40.11 -44.55
CA GLY A 2 11.51 39.72 -45.24
C GLY A 2 10.34 39.41 -44.31
N ARG A 3 9.16 40.00 -44.58
CA ARG A 3 7.89 39.76 -43.87
C ARG A 3 7.51 38.28 -43.69
N GLY A 4 8.03 37.38 -44.53
CA GLY A 4 7.70 35.95 -44.50
C GLY A 4 8.27 35.15 -43.30
N THR A 5 9.41 35.56 -42.72
CA THR A 5 9.97 34.87 -41.55
C THR A 5 9.24 35.22 -40.25
N PHE A 6 8.68 36.43 -40.16
CA PHE A 6 7.96 36.89 -38.97
C PHE A 6 6.62 36.14 -38.79
N VAL A 7 5.92 35.87 -39.89
CA VAL A 7 4.64 35.13 -39.87
C VAL A 7 4.86 33.67 -39.46
N LYS A 8 5.92 33.02 -39.95
CA LYS A 8 6.25 31.65 -39.54
C LYS A 8 6.56 31.57 -38.04
N GLY A 9 7.38 32.48 -37.52
CA GLY A 9 7.69 32.54 -36.08
C GLY A 9 6.45 32.72 -35.21
N PHE A 10 5.53 33.59 -35.65
CA PHE A 10 4.29 33.86 -34.94
C PHE A 10 3.34 32.64 -34.93
N VAL A 11 3.25 31.89 -36.02
CA VAL A 11 2.43 30.66 -36.09
C VAL A 11 2.99 29.57 -35.16
N TYR A 12 4.32 29.38 -35.10
CA TYR A 12 4.93 28.42 -34.18
C TYR A 12 4.71 28.83 -32.72
N PHE A 13 4.84 30.12 -32.41
CA PHE A 13 4.57 30.65 -31.07
C PHE A 13 3.11 30.38 -30.66
N LEU A 14 2.15 30.68 -31.53
CA LEU A 14 0.73 30.40 -31.27
C LEU A 14 0.45 28.90 -31.10
N CYS A 15 1.06 28.03 -31.90
CA CYS A 15 0.92 26.58 -31.75
C CYS A 15 1.45 26.08 -30.40
N ILE A 16 2.60 26.56 -29.95
CA ILE A 16 3.19 26.18 -28.66
C ILE A 16 2.34 26.71 -27.50
N SER A 17 1.88 27.97 -27.57
CA SER A 17 1.00 28.54 -26.55
C SER A 17 -0.34 27.79 -26.46
N PHE A 18 -0.90 27.38 -27.60
CA PHE A 18 -2.15 26.61 -27.63
C PHE A 18 -1.94 25.21 -27.04
N LEU A 19 -0.84 24.53 -27.41
CA LEU A 19 -0.48 23.23 -26.82
C LEU A 19 -0.22 23.32 -25.31
N LEU A 20 0.36 24.42 -24.82
CA LEU A 20 0.57 24.66 -23.39
C LEU A 20 -0.75 24.94 -22.64
N LEU A 21 -1.72 25.61 -23.29
CA LEU A 21 -3.04 25.90 -22.70
C LEU A 21 -3.98 24.69 -22.71
N THR A 22 -3.92 23.81 -23.72
CA THR A 22 -4.75 22.60 -23.81
C THR A 22 -4.16 21.42 -23.02
N ASN A 23 -2.88 21.48 -22.68
CA ASN A 23 -2.25 20.56 -21.75
C ASN A 23 -2.69 20.90 -20.32
N GLY A 24 -3.85 20.38 -19.92
CA GLY A 24 -4.46 20.49 -18.58
C GLY A 24 -3.65 19.85 -17.44
N PHE A 25 -2.32 20.00 -17.42
CA PHE A 25 -1.44 19.51 -16.36
C PHE A 25 -1.71 20.17 -15.00
N HIS A 26 -2.41 21.30 -14.95
CA HIS A 26 -2.81 21.88 -13.65
C HIS A 26 -3.88 21.04 -12.93
N GLN A 27 -4.69 20.27 -13.67
CA GLN A 27 -5.72 19.44 -13.05
C GLN A 27 -5.16 18.10 -12.57
N VAL A 28 -4.13 17.56 -13.25
CA VAL A 28 -3.43 16.32 -12.85
C VAL A 28 -2.53 16.52 -11.62
N ILE A 29 -2.03 17.74 -11.39
CA ILE A 29 -1.19 18.06 -10.22
C ILE A 29 -2.04 18.32 -8.95
N ALA A 30 -3.33 18.65 -9.09
CA ALA A 30 -4.21 18.87 -7.95
C ALA A 30 -4.64 17.56 -7.27
N GLU A 31 -4.83 16.46 -8.01
CA GLU A 31 -5.16 15.14 -7.44
C GLU A 31 -3.97 14.44 -6.76
N ALA A 32 -2.73 14.80 -7.10
CA ALA A 32 -1.54 14.19 -6.50
C ALA A 32 -1.25 14.67 -5.07
N LYS A 33 -1.83 15.80 -4.64
CA LYS A 33 -1.46 16.45 -3.37
C LYS A 33 -2.13 15.87 -2.12
N ASP A 34 -3.21 15.12 -2.26
CA ASP A 34 -3.95 14.54 -1.13
C ASP A 34 -3.50 13.10 -0.78
N VAL A 35 -2.60 12.51 -1.57
CA VAL A 35 -2.11 11.12 -1.38
C VAL A 35 -0.86 11.06 -0.48
N ASP A 36 -0.24 12.20 -0.17
CA ASP A 36 1.12 12.24 0.39
C ASP A 36 1.22 12.13 1.92
N ARG A 37 0.10 12.16 2.66
CA ARG A 37 0.15 12.10 4.12
C ARG A 37 0.02 10.65 4.62
N PRO A 38 1.01 10.14 5.38
CA PRO A 38 0.88 8.83 6.00
C PRO A 38 -0.25 8.87 7.04
N VAL A 39 -1.06 7.81 7.07
CA VAL A 39 -2.13 7.60 8.07
C VAL A 39 -1.57 7.02 9.38
N GLY A 40 -0.32 6.57 9.37
CA GLY A 40 0.38 6.08 10.55
C GLY A 40 1.79 5.60 10.27
N GLU A 41 2.42 5.07 11.31
CA GLU A 41 3.73 4.42 11.26
C GLU A 41 3.59 2.96 11.69
N MET A 42 4.28 2.07 10.98
CA MET A 42 4.36 0.65 11.31
C MET A 42 5.76 0.29 11.78
N PHE A 43 5.83 -0.56 12.79
CA PHE A 43 7.03 -1.26 13.21
C PHE A 43 6.84 -2.76 12.96
N SER A 44 7.69 -3.35 12.14
CA SER A 44 7.60 -4.77 11.77
C SER A 44 8.57 -5.64 12.57
N LYS A 45 8.12 -6.84 12.93
CA LYS A 45 8.95 -7.88 13.55
C LYS A 45 8.76 -9.20 12.79
N GLY A 46 9.76 -9.62 12.04
CA GLY A 46 9.73 -10.87 11.27
C GLY A 46 9.18 -10.70 9.85
N GLU A 47 8.36 -11.64 9.39
CA GLU A 47 7.84 -11.68 8.02
C GLU A 47 6.59 -10.81 7.87
N VAL A 48 6.80 -9.53 7.54
CA VAL A 48 5.75 -8.55 7.24
C VAL A 48 5.93 -8.03 5.82
N LYS A 49 4.82 -7.92 5.09
CA LYS A 49 4.78 -7.43 3.70
C LYS A 49 3.78 -6.28 3.58
N VAL A 50 4.10 -5.33 2.72
CA VAL A 50 3.20 -4.24 2.33
C VAL A 50 2.90 -4.33 0.84
N GLU A 51 1.68 -3.97 0.47
CA GLU A 51 1.29 -3.84 -0.93
C GLU A 51 1.81 -2.50 -1.48
N VAL A 52 2.63 -2.55 -2.54
CA VAL A 52 3.21 -1.35 -3.18
C VAL A 52 2.43 -0.99 -4.44
N LYS A 53 1.85 -2.01 -5.08
CA LYS A 53 0.99 -1.93 -6.26
C LYS A 53 0.05 -3.12 -6.19
N GLU A 54 -1.10 -3.06 -6.85
CA GLU A 54 -2.11 -4.14 -6.84
C GLU A 54 -1.48 -5.53 -6.95
N ASN A 55 -1.63 -6.31 -5.87
CA ASN A 55 -1.11 -7.68 -5.69
C ASN A 55 0.42 -7.83 -5.73
N ILE A 56 1.18 -6.73 -5.71
CA ILE A 56 2.64 -6.71 -5.60
C ILE A 56 3.04 -6.42 -4.16
N TRP A 57 3.53 -7.47 -3.51
CA TRP A 57 3.91 -7.46 -2.10
C TRP A 57 5.42 -7.28 -1.94
N LYS A 58 5.83 -6.30 -1.14
CA LYS A 58 7.23 -6.08 -0.77
C LYS A 58 7.44 -6.39 0.70
N LYS A 59 8.50 -7.14 1.02
CA LYS A 59 8.91 -7.39 2.40
C LYS A 59 9.36 -6.07 3.02
N VAL A 60 8.88 -5.80 4.24
CA VAL A 60 9.29 -4.63 5.03
C VAL A 60 10.43 -5.04 5.95
N GLU A 61 11.50 -4.25 5.95
CA GLU A 61 12.61 -4.44 6.88
C GLU A 61 12.19 -4.04 8.30
N PRO A 62 12.74 -4.67 9.36
CA PRO A 62 12.44 -4.34 10.75
C PRO A 62 12.85 -2.90 11.11
N SER A 63 11.99 -1.93 10.81
CA SER A 63 12.22 -0.49 10.94
C SER A 63 10.88 0.26 10.95
N HIS A 64 10.94 1.58 11.16
CA HIS A 64 9.77 2.45 11.02
C HIS A 64 9.39 2.58 9.54
N PHE A 65 8.19 2.13 9.19
CA PHE A 65 7.66 2.18 7.84
C PHE A 65 6.38 3.04 7.80
N PRO A 66 6.30 4.08 6.96
CA PRO A 66 5.09 4.90 6.84
C PRO A 66 3.96 4.10 6.18
N ILE A 67 2.76 4.18 6.75
CA ILE A 67 1.55 3.57 6.19
C ILE A 67 0.72 4.65 5.52
N PHE A 68 0.32 4.39 4.29
CA PHE A 68 -0.49 5.30 3.48
C PHE A 68 -1.90 4.76 3.29
N LYS A 69 -2.83 5.69 3.03
CA LYS A 69 -4.19 5.38 2.61
C LYS A 69 -4.19 4.52 1.34
N GLY A 70 -5.14 3.61 1.23
CA GLY A 70 -5.20 2.56 0.21
C GLY A 70 -4.21 1.40 0.42
N GLY A 71 -3.27 1.52 1.35
CA GLY A 71 -2.26 0.51 1.60
C GLY A 71 -2.84 -0.77 2.20
N LYS A 72 -2.13 -1.89 2.00
CA LYS A 72 -2.40 -3.16 2.70
C LYS A 72 -1.14 -3.67 3.39
N VAL A 73 -1.33 -4.20 4.58
CA VAL A 73 -0.29 -4.85 5.39
C VAL A 73 -0.68 -6.31 5.58
N LYS A 74 0.27 -7.20 5.30
CA LYS A 74 0.13 -8.64 5.50
C LYS A 74 1.24 -9.13 6.43
N THR A 75 0.87 -9.82 7.50
CA THR A 75 1.81 -10.56 8.35
C THR A 75 1.74 -12.04 8.00
N GLU A 76 2.91 -12.68 7.86
CA GLU A 76 3.01 -14.13 7.67
C GLU A 76 3.37 -14.77 9.01
N LYS A 77 4.64 -15.17 9.21
CA LYS A 77 5.13 -15.63 10.52
C LYS A 77 5.57 -14.49 11.45
N GLY A 78 5.45 -13.24 10.99
CA GLY A 78 5.79 -12.03 11.74
C GLY A 78 4.60 -11.40 12.48
N GLU A 79 4.90 -10.33 13.20
CA GLU A 79 3.94 -9.44 13.85
C GLU A 79 4.24 -8.00 13.44
N ALA A 80 3.24 -7.13 13.49
CA ALA A 80 3.42 -5.70 13.21
C ALA A 80 2.67 -4.85 14.25
N ILE A 81 3.30 -3.77 14.69
CA ILE A 81 2.66 -2.75 15.54
C ILE A 81 2.46 -1.51 14.67
N ILE A 82 1.26 -0.97 14.63
CA ILE A 82 0.91 0.19 13.82
C ILE A 82 0.36 1.27 14.74
N LYS A 83 0.94 2.46 14.65
CA LYS A 83 0.49 3.66 15.37
C LYS A 83 -0.09 4.63 14.36
N LEU A 84 -1.40 4.83 14.42
CA LEU A 84 -2.11 5.77 13.57
C LEU A 84 -1.93 7.21 14.06
N THR A 85 -2.13 8.17 13.15
CA THR A 85 -2.05 9.61 13.44
C THR A 85 -3.09 10.07 14.46
N ASN A 86 -4.25 9.41 14.53
CA ASN A 86 -5.29 9.65 15.54
C ASN A 86 -4.94 9.08 16.93
N GLY A 87 -3.74 8.52 17.11
CA GLY A 87 -3.29 7.94 18.37
C GLY A 87 -3.79 6.52 18.64
N THR A 88 -4.50 5.89 17.70
CA THR A 88 -4.89 4.49 17.79
C THR A 88 -3.66 3.60 17.60
N HIS A 89 -3.50 2.61 18.47
CA HIS A 89 -2.46 1.60 18.38
C HIS A 89 -3.07 0.28 17.97
N LEU A 90 -2.48 -0.37 16.98
CA LEU A 90 -2.88 -1.68 16.46
C LEU A 90 -1.71 -2.64 16.58
N GLU A 91 -1.98 -3.87 16.98
CA GLU A 91 -1.03 -4.97 16.97
C GLU A 91 -1.60 -6.08 16.10
N LEU A 92 -0.97 -6.29 14.94
CA LEU A 92 -1.30 -7.33 13.98
C LEU A 92 -0.53 -8.58 14.35
N LYS A 93 -1.27 -9.65 14.65
CA LYS A 93 -0.69 -10.98 14.90
C LYS A 93 -0.31 -11.66 13.59
N GLN A 94 0.28 -12.84 13.68
CA GLN A 94 0.62 -13.67 12.52
C GLN A 94 -0.59 -13.94 11.63
N HIS A 95 -0.35 -14.15 10.34
CA HIS A 95 -1.38 -14.47 9.34
C HIS A 95 -2.51 -13.43 9.22
N THR A 96 -2.21 -12.16 9.48
CA THR A 96 -3.17 -11.06 9.45
C THR A 96 -3.06 -10.28 8.15
N LEU A 97 -4.20 -9.92 7.57
CA LEU A 97 -4.30 -9.04 6.40
C LEU A 97 -5.22 -7.87 6.71
N LEU A 98 -4.65 -6.67 6.72
CA LEU A 98 -5.33 -5.42 7.06
C LEU A 98 -5.15 -4.41 5.92
N SER A 99 -6.21 -3.69 5.55
CA SER A 99 -6.15 -2.56 4.61
C SER A 99 -6.57 -1.26 5.27
N PHE A 100 -5.98 -0.17 4.80
CA PHE A 100 -6.20 1.20 5.25
C PHE A 100 -6.99 1.96 4.19
N ASP A 101 -8.29 1.71 4.07
CA ASP A 101 -9.12 2.30 3.02
C ASP A 101 -9.19 3.83 3.13
N GLN A 102 -9.46 4.34 4.34
CA GLN A 102 -9.54 5.77 4.65
C GLN A 102 -8.95 6.04 6.04
N ASP A 103 -8.81 7.32 6.40
CA ASP A 103 -8.11 7.79 7.61
C ASP A 103 -8.59 7.15 8.92
N SER A 104 -9.80 6.61 8.95
CA SER A 104 -10.38 5.94 10.13
C SER A 104 -11.14 4.65 9.79
N HIS A 105 -10.99 4.14 8.56
CA HIS A 105 -11.66 2.92 8.09
C HIS A 105 -10.63 1.85 7.77
N LEU A 106 -10.69 0.77 8.53
CA LEU A 106 -9.74 -0.34 8.44
C LEU A 106 -10.47 -1.62 8.06
N ASP A 107 -9.99 -2.30 7.04
CA ASP A 107 -10.58 -3.57 6.58
C ASP A 107 -9.71 -4.74 7.04
N LEU A 108 -10.25 -5.56 7.94
CA LEU A 108 -9.61 -6.80 8.35
C LEU A 108 -10.17 -7.95 7.52
N PHE A 109 -9.32 -8.52 6.67
CA PHE A 109 -9.69 -9.62 5.78
C PHE A 109 -9.42 -11.00 6.40
N ASN A 110 -8.36 -11.12 7.20
CA ASN A 110 -8.00 -12.35 7.87
C ASN A 110 -7.13 -12.06 9.11
N GLY A 111 -7.10 -13.00 10.06
CA GLY A 111 -6.18 -13.03 11.18
C GLY A 111 -6.73 -12.41 12.46
N GLN A 112 -5.82 -11.84 13.25
CA GLN A 112 -6.13 -11.28 14.57
C GLN A 112 -5.47 -9.92 14.75
N ILE A 113 -6.24 -8.97 15.25
CA ILE A 113 -5.72 -7.68 15.69
C ILE A 113 -6.07 -7.43 17.16
N HIS A 114 -5.14 -6.79 17.86
CA HIS A 114 -5.39 -6.13 19.14
C HIS A 114 -5.34 -4.64 18.89
N PHE A 115 -6.22 -3.89 19.55
CA PHE A 115 -6.31 -2.45 19.33
C PHE A 115 -6.47 -1.70 20.64
N ARG A 116 -5.97 -0.48 20.65
CA ARG A 116 -6.15 0.52 21.71
C ARG A 116 -6.50 1.85 21.06
N VAL A 117 -7.69 2.36 21.36
CA VAL A 117 -8.30 3.53 20.74
C VAL A 117 -8.48 4.57 21.83
N LYS A 118 -8.01 5.79 21.56
CA LYS A 118 -8.21 6.90 22.48
C LYS A 118 -9.69 7.34 22.51
N PRO A 119 -10.17 7.90 23.63
CA PRO A 119 -11.51 8.46 23.78
C PRO A 119 -12.02 9.33 22.63
N ASP A 120 -11.14 10.19 22.10
CA ASP A 120 -11.38 11.19 21.09
C ASP A 120 -11.14 10.68 19.67
N ALA A 121 -10.49 9.53 19.53
CA ALA A 121 -10.21 8.92 18.24
C ALA A 121 -11.45 8.25 17.65
N GLU A 122 -11.68 8.52 16.37
CA GLU A 122 -12.66 7.78 15.58
C GLU A 122 -11.96 6.65 14.84
N ILE A 123 -12.52 5.45 14.93
CA ILE A 123 -12.04 4.28 14.20
C ILE A 123 -13.22 3.36 13.91
N ASN A 124 -13.21 2.78 12.71
CA ASN A 124 -14.16 1.77 12.28
C ASN A 124 -13.40 0.59 11.68
N PHE A 125 -13.48 -0.55 12.34
CA PHE A 125 -12.97 -1.81 11.80
C PHE A 125 -14.09 -2.51 11.02
N ARG A 126 -13.92 -2.68 9.72
CA ARG A 126 -14.82 -3.48 8.89
C ARG A 126 -14.29 -4.90 8.79
N VAL A 127 -15.21 -5.85 9.00
CA VAL A 127 -14.94 -7.29 8.90
C VAL A 127 -16.10 -7.94 8.16
N GLY A 128 -15.93 -8.18 6.86
CA GLY A 128 -17.02 -8.61 6.00
C GLY A 128 -18.18 -7.60 6.03
N ASN A 129 -19.34 -8.03 6.54
CA ASN A 129 -20.54 -7.17 6.62
C ASN A 129 -20.70 -6.49 7.99
N LEU A 130 -19.71 -6.60 8.88
CA LEU A 130 -19.74 -6.01 10.22
C LEU A 130 -18.88 -4.75 10.26
N SER A 131 -19.32 -3.75 11.02
CA SER A 131 -18.53 -2.58 11.42
C SER A 131 -18.40 -2.55 12.93
N ILE A 132 -17.18 -2.51 13.44
CA ILE A 132 -16.89 -2.44 14.88
C ILE A 132 -16.38 -1.03 15.18
N VAL A 133 -17.09 -0.32 16.04
CA VAL A 133 -16.81 1.07 16.40
C VAL A 133 -16.75 1.25 17.90
N HIS A 134 -15.95 2.21 18.35
CA HIS A 134 -15.98 2.68 19.73
C HIS A 134 -17.34 3.35 20.03
N SER A 135 -17.98 2.97 21.13
CA SER A 135 -19.26 3.56 21.51
C SER A 135 -19.04 4.91 22.21
N LYS A 136 -19.46 6.00 21.59
CA LYS A 136 -19.52 7.30 22.27
C LYS A 136 -20.77 7.33 23.16
N PRO A 137 -20.65 7.59 24.48
CA PRO A 137 -21.81 7.78 25.34
C PRO A 137 -22.59 9.01 24.86
N LEU A 138 -23.78 8.80 24.30
CA LEU A 138 -24.68 9.88 23.91
C LEU A 138 -25.37 10.41 25.17
N GLN A 139 -25.01 11.62 25.62
CA GLN A 139 -25.74 12.27 26.70
C GLN A 139 -27.02 12.89 26.14
N ALA A 140 -28.18 12.36 26.57
CA ALA A 140 -29.50 12.95 26.32
C ALA A 140 -29.99 13.80 27.52
N SER A 141 -29.13 14.08 28.50
CA SER A 141 -29.47 14.81 29.72
C SER A 141 -29.54 16.32 29.46
N LYS A 142 -30.68 16.95 29.78
CA LYS A 142 -30.86 18.41 29.78
C LYS A 142 -30.30 19.10 31.03
N GLY A 143 -29.46 18.42 31.81
CA GLY A 143 -28.80 18.92 33.01
C GLY A 143 -27.28 18.90 32.85
N ALA A 144 -26.63 19.97 33.33
CA ALA A 144 -25.17 20.08 33.35
C ALA A 144 -24.54 18.83 34.00
N PRO A 145 -23.55 18.18 33.37
CA PRO A 145 -22.94 16.99 33.93
C PRO A 145 -22.20 17.34 35.24
N THR A 146 -22.67 16.80 36.35
CA THR A 146 -22.13 17.04 37.71
C THR A 146 -20.75 16.41 37.94
N ALA A 147 -20.25 15.61 36.99
CA ALA A 147 -18.89 15.08 37.02
C ALA A 147 -18.34 14.94 35.59
N PRO A 148 -17.03 15.16 35.37
CA PRO A 148 -16.40 14.84 34.10
C PRO A 148 -16.60 13.35 33.83
N LEU A 149 -17.21 13.02 32.69
CA LEU A 149 -17.23 11.66 32.20
C LEU A 149 -15.76 11.25 32.02
N MET A 150 -15.28 10.33 32.85
CA MET A 150 -13.97 9.73 32.63
C MET A 150 -14.08 8.91 31.36
N VAL A 151 -13.75 9.53 30.22
CA VAL A 151 -13.77 8.86 28.93
C VAL A 151 -12.56 7.94 28.92
N GLU A 152 -12.82 6.66 29.08
CA GLU A 152 -11.81 5.61 29.15
C GLU A 152 -11.35 5.23 27.74
N GLU A 153 -10.07 4.88 27.60
CA GLU A 153 -9.57 4.30 26.35
C GLU A 153 -10.26 2.97 26.07
N THR A 154 -10.48 2.68 24.80
CA THR A 154 -11.09 1.42 24.39
C THR A 154 -10.02 0.45 23.92
N ILE A 155 -9.91 -0.68 24.61
CA ILE A 155 -8.95 -1.74 24.32
C ILE A 155 -9.73 -2.99 23.98
N GLY A 156 -9.38 -3.64 22.87
CA GLY A 156 -10.06 -4.84 22.44
C GLY A 156 -9.27 -5.67 21.45
N SER A 157 -9.91 -6.73 20.97
CA SER A 157 -9.36 -7.58 19.92
C SER A 157 -10.44 -8.06 18.97
N ILE A 158 -10.05 -8.27 17.71
CA ILE A 158 -10.88 -8.85 16.66
C ILE A 158 -10.15 -10.07 16.13
N PHE A 159 -10.85 -11.20 16.04
CA PHE A 159 -10.32 -12.45 15.52
C PHE A 159 -11.26 -13.04 14.48
N ILE A 160 -10.72 -13.34 13.30
CA ILE A 160 -11.42 -14.06 12.23
C ILE A 160 -11.00 -15.52 12.31
N HIS A 161 -11.98 -16.38 12.61
CA HIS A 161 -11.77 -17.81 12.69
C HIS A 161 -11.64 -18.44 11.30
N ALA A 162 -11.02 -19.63 11.22
CA ALA A 162 -10.89 -20.36 9.96
C ALA A 162 -12.23 -20.72 9.30
N ASN A 163 -13.31 -20.81 10.07
CA ASN A 163 -14.67 -21.02 9.57
C ASN A 163 -15.36 -19.72 9.11
N GLY A 164 -14.68 -18.57 9.21
CA GLY A 164 -15.17 -17.24 8.86
C GLY A 164 -16.02 -16.56 9.95
N ALA A 165 -16.22 -17.20 11.12
CA ALA A 165 -16.83 -16.51 12.26
C ALA A 165 -15.91 -15.39 12.76
N VAL A 166 -16.51 -14.34 13.32
CA VAL A 166 -15.79 -13.18 13.85
C VAL A 166 -16.02 -13.09 15.34
N THR A 167 -14.95 -13.16 16.13
CA THR A 167 -15.01 -12.88 17.56
C THR A 167 -14.49 -11.47 17.82
N VAL A 168 -15.30 -10.68 18.52
CA VAL A 168 -14.93 -9.36 19.01
C VAL A 168 -14.90 -9.43 20.53
N LYS A 169 -13.81 -8.96 21.14
CA LYS A 169 -13.66 -8.87 22.59
C LYS A 169 -13.40 -7.42 22.97
N SER A 170 -14.19 -6.88 23.91
CA SER A 170 -13.81 -5.67 24.63
C SER A 170 -13.03 -6.08 25.88
N LEU A 171 -11.82 -5.55 26.05
CA LEU A 171 -11.05 -5.69 27.29
C LEU A 171 -11.33 -4.50 28.22
N GLN A 172 -11.46 -3.31 27.63
CA GLN A 172 -11.68 -2.03 28.30
C GLN A 172 -12.47 -1.11 27.36
N GLY A 173 -13.38 -0.31 27.90
CA GLY A 173 -14.21 0.60 27.13
C GLY A 173 -15.33 -0.08 26.34
N PRO A 174 -16.37 0.67 25.95
CA PRO A 174 -17.52 0.12 25.24
C PRO A 174 -17.27 0.00 23.73
N LEU A 175 -17.77 -1.08 23.13
CA LEU A 175 -17.75 -1.31 21.69
C LEU A 175 -19.16 -1.55 21.16
N THR A 176 -19.42 -1.06 19.95
CA THR A 176 -20.65 -1.35 19.21
C THR A 176 -20.32 -2.07 17.92
N ILE A 177 -21.08 -3.13 17.63
CA ILE A 177 -20.99 -3.90 16.40
C ILE A 177 -22.25 -3.61 15.59
N LEU A 178 -22.05 -3.13 14.38
CA LEU A 178 -23.09 -2.76 13.44
C LEU A 178 -23.07 -3.71 12.23
N ASP A 179 -24.21 -3.90 11.57
CA ASP A 179 -24.27 -4.53 10.26
C ASP A 179 -24.05 -3.52 9.12
N GLN A 180 -24.17 -3.98 7.85
CA GLN A 180 -24.09 -3.13 6.65
C GLN A 180 -25.15 -2.02 6.60
N SER A 181 -26.29 -2.24 7.24
CA SER A 181 -27.40 -1.29 7.32
C SER A 181 -27.25 -0.30 8.49
N ARG A 182 -26.11 -0.36 9.21
CA ARG A 182 -25.82 0.41 10.42
C ARG A 182 -26.75 0.11 11.60
N VAL A 183 -27.37 -1.06 11.60
CA VAL A 183 -28.18 -1.55 12.72
C VAL A 183 -27.26 -2.18 13.76
N VAL A 184 -27.51 -1.90 15.04
CA VAL A 184 -26.75 -2.48 16.15
C VAL A 184 -27.04 -3.98 16.24
N VAL A 185 -26.02 -4.79 15.98
CA VAL A 185 -26.05 -6.25 16.14
C VAL A 185 -25.73 -6.62 17.58
N ALA A 186 -24.75 -5.94 18.17
CA ALA A 186 -24.34 -6.14 19.55
C ALA A 186 -23.69 -4.87 20.13
N ALA A 187 -23.81 -4.71 21.44
CA ALA A 187 -23.05 -3.74 22.22
C ALA A 187 -22.29 -4.51 23.31
N LEU A 188 -20.99 -4.25 23.42
CA LEU A 188 -20.09 -4.92 24.35
C LEU A 188 -19.65 -3.91 25.41
N SER A 189 -19.78 -4.30 26.67
CA SER A 189 -19.14 -3.59 27.78
C SER A 189 -17.73 -4.14 28.02
N SER A 190 -16.98 -3.49 28.91
CA SER A 190 -15.64 -3.96 29.29
C SER A 190 -15.67 -5.42 29.73
N LYS A 191 -14.75 -6.23 29.18
CA LYS A 191 -14.60 -7.69 29.41
C LYS A 191 -15.66 -8.56 28.72
N ASP A 192 -16.56 -7.99 27.94
CA ASP A 192 -17.50 -8.77 27.14
C ASP A 192 -16.86 -9.29 25.84
N SER A 193 -17.44 -10.37 25.32
CA SER A 193 -17.11 -10.89 24.00
C SER A 193 -18.33 -11.42 23.29
N VAL A 194 -18.34 -11.31 21.97
CA VAL A 194 -19.36 -11.92 21.11
C VAL A 194 -18.69 -12.58 19.92
N THR A 195 -19.28 -13.68 19.47
CA THR A 195 -18.87 -14.35 18.24
C THR A 195 -20.03 -14.33 17.26
N VAL A 196 -19.83 -13.68 16.13
CA VAL A 196 -20.81 -13.59 15.05
C VAL A 196 -20.48 -14.65 13.98
N PRO A 197 -21.42 -15.53 13.62
CA PRO A 197 -21.16 -16.59 12.65
C PRO A 197 -20.94 -16.06 11.21
N SER A 198 -20.23 -16.87 10.43
CA SER A 198 -19.71 -16.61 9.07
C SER A 198 -20.78 -16.31 8.01
N THR A 199 -22.06 -16.58 8.24
CA THR A 199 -23.14 -16.30 7.26
C THR A 199 -23.26 -14.82 6.89
N THR A 200 -22.63 -13.95 7.69
CA THR A 200 -22.52 -12.50 7.49
C THR A 200 -21.17 -12.04 6.93
N VAL A 201 -20.22 -12.93 6.64
CA VAL A 201 -18.88 -12.56 6.15
C VAL A 201 -18.61 -13.31 4.85
N LYS A 202 -18.82 -12.65 3.71
CA LYS A 202 -18.46 -13.23 2.42
C LYS A 202 -16.94 -13.39 2.37
N SER A 203 -16.49 -14.65 2.45
CA SER A 203 -15.12 -15.06 2.14
C SER A 203 -14.68 -14.50 0.78
N ALA A 204 -13.38 -14.18 0.66
CA ALA A 204 -12.78 -13.68 -0.57
C ALA A 204 -13.12 -14.60 -1.76
N PRO A 205 -13.34 -14.05 -2.97
CA PRO A 205 -13.70 -14.84 -4.14
C PRO A 205 -12.62 -15.89 -4.40
N LYS A 206 -13.00 -17.16 -4.30
CA LYS A 206 -12.16 -18.30 -4.67
C LYS A 206 -11.85 -18.17 -6.16
N VAL A 207 -10.62 -17.82 -6.49
CA VAL A 207 -10.12 -17.84 -7.86
C VAL A 207 -10.12 -19.29 -8.33
N MET A 208 -11.14 -19.67 -9.11
CA MET A 208 -11.19 -20.94 -9.80
C MET A 208 -10.39 -20.80 -11.08
N VAL A 209 -9.14 -21.29 -11.06
CA VAL A 209 -8.37 -21.47 -12.29
C VAL A 209 -8.84 -22.77 -12.93
N ALA A 210 -9.47 -22.69 -14.10
CA ALA A 210 -9.74 -23.87 -14.90
C ALA A 210 -8.43 -24.32 -15.55
N GLN A 211 -7.79 -25.37 -15.02
CA GLN A 211 -6.75 -26.06 -15.76
C GLN A 211 -7.43 -26.91 -16.84
N ALA A 212 -7.36 -26.42 -18.08
CA ALA A 212 -7.64 -27.23 -19.25
C ALA A 212 -6.48 -28.21 -19.45
N GLY A 213 -6.75 -29.50 -19.25
CA GLY A 213 -5.80 -30.57 -19.51
C GLY A 213 -5.48 -30.65 -21.00
N GLY A 214 -4.23 -30.33 -21.36
CA GLY A 214 -3.64 -30.66 -22.65
C GLY A 214 -2.71 -31.84 -22.49
N THR A 215 -3.16 -33.01 -22.95
CA THR A 215 -2.34 -34.21 -23.13
C THR A 215 -1.30 -33.96 -24.22
N GLY A 216 -0.01 -34.16 -23.94
CA GLY A 216 1.02 -34.07 -24.99
C GLY A 216 2.47 -34.14 -24.52
N SER A 217 2.98 -35.36 -24.39
CA SER A 217 4.33 -35.84 -24.77
C SER A 217 5.58 -35.00 -24.44
N GLY A 218 6.31 -35.47 -23.42
CA GLY A 218 7.78 -35.68 -23.38
C GLY A 218 8.75 -34.58 -23.82
N LYS A 219 9.70 -34.22 -22.93
CA LYS A 219 11.11 -34.67 -22.96
C LYS A 219 11.91 -34.05 -21.80
N SER A 220 12.79 -34.86 -21.23
CA SER A 220 13.84 -34.53 -20.27
C SER A 220 14.77 -33.41 -20.75
N GLY A 221 15.29 -32.58 -19.84
CA GLY A 221 16.46 -31.74 -20.14
C GLY A 221 16.65 -30.52 -19.23
N ASP A 222 17.42 -30.74 -18.17
CA ASP A 222 18.55 -29.92 -17.72
C ASP A 222 18.36 -28.55 -17.04
N ASP A 223 19.21 -28.39 -16.02
CA ASP A 223 19.50 -27.21 -15.22
C ASP A 223 19.92 -26.01 -16.08
N SER A 224 19.51 -24.81 -15.68
CA SER A 224 20.44 -23.69 -15.46
C SER A 224 19.74 -22.44 -14.94
N ASP A 225 20.26 -21.97 -13.81
CA ASP A 225 20.07 -20.65 -13.22
C ASP A 225 20.04 -19.53 -14.28
N THR A 226 18.97 -18.75 -14.29
CA THR A 226 18.93 -17.48 -15.02
C THR A 226 18.80 -16.32 -14.03
N THR A 227 19.95 -15.89 -13.51
CA THR A 227 20.08 -14.59 -12.82
C THR A 227 20.09 -13.49 -13.88
N ILE A 228 18.97 -12.78 -14.03
CA ILE A 228 18.86 -11.63 -14.93
C ILE A 228 18.86 -10.35 -14.09
N TYR A 229 20.02 -9.68 -14.06
CA TYR A 229 20.15 -8.28 -13.66
C TYR A 229 19.65 -7.39 -14.80
N TRP A 230 18.57 -6.65 -14.59
CA TRP A 230 18.24 -5.50 -15.45
C TRP A 230 18.64 -4.21 -14.75
N VAL A 231 19.72 -3.62 -15.24
CA VAL A 231 20.05 -2.20 -15.06
C VAL A 231 19.16 -1.40 -16.00
N ILE A 232 18.19 -0.69 -15.44
CA ILE A 232 17.45 0.42 -16.06
C ILE A 232 17.74 1.61 -15.15
N GLY A 233 18.14 2.80 -15.61
CA GLY A 233 18.37 3.34 -16.93
C GLY A 233 18.78 4.81 -16.74
N GLY A 234 19.47 5.38 -17.73
CA GLY A 234 19.91 6.77 -17.62
C GLY A 234 20.47 7.35 -18.92
N VAL A 235 19.56 7.92 -19.71
CA VAL A 235 19.72 9.15 -20.52
C VAL A 235 20.66 9.13 -21.75
N LEU A 236 20.05 9.29 -22.94
CA LEU A 236 20.14 10.48 -23.82
C LEU A 236 19.86 10.10 -25.28
N ALA A 237 18.61 10.29 -25.70
CA ALA A 237 18.27 10.46 -27.10
C ALA A 237 18.27 11.97 -27.39
N ALA A 238 19.37 12.47 -27.96
CA ALA A 238 19.43 13.80 -28.57
C ALA A 238 19.33 13.64 -30.08
N GLY A 239 18.32 14.28 -30.65
CA GLY A 239 17.93 14.17 -32.05
C GLY A 239 18.96 14.72 -33.02
N ALA A 240 18.93 14.15 -34.23
CA ALA A 240 19.69 14.58 -35.39
C ALA A 240 19.25 15.96 -35.89
N ALA A 241 20.22 16.79 -36.25
CA ALA A 241 20.36 17.45 -37.57
C ALA A 241 21.37 18.60 -37.48
N GLY A 242 22.48 18.50 -38.20
CA GLY A 242 23.39 19.64 -38.34
C GLY A 242 24.79 19.29 -38.85
N VAL A 243 24.90 19.21 -40.18
CA VAL A 243 26.08 19.36 -41.04
C VAL A 243 27.34 19.94 -40.35
N GLY A 244 28.46 19.23 -40.43
CA GLY A 244 29.77 19.77 -40.05
C GLY A 244 30.90 18.76 -40.21
N ILE A 245 31.63 18.88 -41.32
CA ILE A 245 32.91 18.23 -41.63
C ILE A 245 33.92 18.43 -40.48
N TRP A 246 34.81 17.45 -40.26
CA TRP A 246 36.27 17.55 -39.97
C TRP A 246 36.71 16.15 -39.49
N ALA A 247 37.41 15.34 -40.30
CA ALA A 247 38.82 15.38 -40.67
C ALA A 247 39.61 14.27 -39.95
N LEU A 248 40.36 13.52 -40.75
CA LEU A 248 41.26 12.41 -40.43
C LEU A 248 42.45 12.82 -39.53
N ALA A 249 42.87 11.92 -38.63
CA ALA A 249 44.28 11.63 -38.28
C ALA A 249 44.31 10.39 -37.36
N LYS A 250 44.84 9.22 -37.74
CA LYS A 250 46.25 8.79 -37.94
C LYS A 250 46.92 8.30 -36.65
N GLY A 251 47.28 7.01 -36.64
CA GLY A 251 48.25 6.35 -35.74
C GLY A 251 47.75 4.95 -35.35
N GLY A 252 48.34 3.80 -35.73
CA GLY A 252 49.65 3.50 -36.30
C GLY A 252 50.57 2.82 -35.26
N GLY A 253 50.85 1.52 -35.43
CA GLY A 253 51.89 0.74 -34.74
C GLY A 253 51.32 -0.45 -33.94
N GLY A 254 51.57 -1.73 -34.21
CA GLY A 254 52.67 -2.39 -34.92
C GLY A 254 53.75 -2.86 -33.93
N GLY A 255 53.89 -4.18 -33.69
CA GLY A 255 54.95 -4.72 -32.84
C GLY A 255 54.79 -6.21 -32.51
N ASP A 256 55.11 -7.06 -33.49
CA ASP A 256 55.38 -8.49 -33.37
C ASP A 256 56.88 -8.72 -33.06
N GLY A 257 57.24 -9.78 -32.33
CA GLY A 257 58.64 -10.15 -32.12
C GLY A 257 58.94 -10.92 -30.82
N GLY A 258 59.16 -12.23 -30.94
CA GLY A 258 59.63 -13.11 -29.87
C GLY A 258 61.16 -13.24 -29.78
N LEU A 259 61.57 -14.33 -29.11
CA LEU A 259 62.91 -14.95 -28.98
C LEU A 259 63.83 -14.52 -27.82
N PHE A 260 63.74 -15.31 -26.74
CA PHE A 260 64.75 -16.21 -26.16
C PHE A 260 66.27 -15.98 -26.30
N PHE A 261 66.90 -16.22 -25.14
CA PHE A 261 68.28 -16.63 -24.79
C PHE A 261 69.43 -15.63 -24.90
N CYS A 262 70.10 -15.41 -23.76
CA CYS A 262 71.50 -15.80 -23.57
C CYS A 262 71.85 -15.83 -22.07
N ARG A 263 72.45 -16.94 -21.62
CA ARG A 263 73.34 -16.97 -20.46
C ARG A 263 74.46 -17.97 -20.80
N PRO A 264 75.74 -17.64 -20.56
CA PRO A 264 76.79 -18.65 -20.47
C PRO A 264 76.63 -19.52 -19.21
#